data_AF-A0AAW4WR93-F1
#
_entry.id   AF-A0AAW4WR93-F1
#
_cell.length_a   1.000
_cell.length_b   1.000
_cell.length_c   1.000
_cell.angle_alpha   90.00
_cell.angle_beta   90.00
_cell.angle_gamma   90.00
#
_symmetry.space_group_name_H-M   'P 1'
#
loop_
_entity.id
_entity.type
_entity.pdbx_description
1 polymer ?
#
loop_
_entity_poly.entity_id
_entity_poly.type
_entity_poly.pdbx_seq_one_letter_code
_entity_poly.pdbx_strand_id
1 'polypeptide(L)' 'HYSLLDGASKIPDLAKRAAELEMPAVGITDHGNMHGAYEMYTNCVANGVKPIIGIEAYVTPETARQDKSRV' A
#
# COMPACT_ATOMS: atom_id res chain seq x y z
N HIS A 1 4.30 4.81 -6.69
CA HIS A 1 4.93 4.54 -5.40
C HIS A 1 4.44 5.59 -4.44
N TYR A 2 3.87 5.19 -3.31
CA TYR A 2 3.19 6.14 -2.42
C TYR A 2 3.72 6.11 -0.98
N SER A 3 4.54 5.12 -0.62
CA SER A 3 5.63 5.33 0.35
C SER A 3 6.64 6.33 -0.21
N LEU A 4 6.38 7.62 0.01
CA LEU A 4 7.25 8.70 -0.48
C LEU A 4 8.66 8.54 0.10
N LEU A 5 9.67 8.66 -0.77
CA LEU A 5 11.10 8.58 -0.46
C LEU A 5 11.64 7.18 -0.07
N ASP A 6 10.82 6.14 -0.11
CA ASP A 6 11.25 4.76 0.18
C ASP A 6 10.77 3.74 -0.87
N GLY A 7 9.49 3.82 -1.28
CA GLY A 7 8.91 2.85 -2.20
C GLY A 7 9.58 2.84 -3.58
N ALA A 8 10.22 1.70 -3.92
CA ALA A 8 10.88 1.30 -5.17
C ALA A 8 10.01 0.82 -6.36
N SER A 9 8.76 0.42 -6.14
CA SER A 9 7.90 -0.18 -7.18
C SER A 9 6.78 0.72 -7.77
N LYS A 10 6.77 0.91 -9.10
CA LYS A 10 5.67 1.57 -9.82
C LYS A 10 4.47 0.64 -9.84
N ILE A 11 3.28 1.16 -9.49
CA ILE A 11 2.06 0.35 -9.39
C ILE A 11 1.69 -0.33 -10.73
N PRO A 12 1.72 0.34 -11.89
CA PRO A 12 1.40 -0.31 -13.16
C PRO A 12 2.35 -1.47 -13.49
N ASP A 13 3.66 -1.28 -13.28
CA ASP A 13 4.68 -2.30 -13.54
C ASP A 13 4.54 -3.49 -12.58
N LEU A 14 4.19 -3.21 -11.31
CA LEU A 14 3.92 -4.23 -10.30
C LEU A 14 2.72 -5.11 -10.68
N ALA A 15 1.60 -4.49 -11.07
CA ALA A 15 0.40 -5.21 -11.49
C ALA A 15 0.64 -6.08 -12.72
N LYS A 16 1.33 -5.54 -13.73
CA LYS A 16 1.73 -6.30 -14.93
C LYS A 16 2.64 -7.47 -14.56
N ARG A 17 3.64 -7.26 -13.71
CA ARG A 17 4.57 -8.30 -13.30
C ARG A 17 3.88 -9.42 -12.52
N ALA A 18 2.91 -9.09 -11.67
CA ALA A 18 2.11 -10.09 -10.96
C ALA A 18 1.34 -10.99 -11.94
N ALA A 19 0.76 -10.40 -13.00
CA ALA A 19 0.06 -11.14 -14.04
C ALA A 19 0.99 -12.06 -14.84
N GLU A 20 2.18 -11.56 -15.24
CA GLU A 20 3.22 -12.35 -15.94
C GLU A 20 3.70 -13.56 -15.13
N LEU A 21 3.68 -13.45 -13.80
CA LEU A 21 4.07 -14.51 -12.87
C LEU A 21 2.90 -15.41 -12.47
N GLU A 22 1.73 -15.25 -13.09
CA GLU A 22 0.51 -16.01 -12.78
C GLU A 22 0.08 -15.87 -11.30
N MET A 23 0.43 -14.76 -10.64
CA MET A 23 0.04 -14.49 -9.27
C MET A 23 -1.41 -13.99 -9.24
N PRO A 24 -2.32 -14.66 -8.50
CA PRO A 24 -3.75 -14.33 -8.53
C PRO A 24 -4.09 -13.01 -7.84
N ALA A 25 -3.19 -12.51 -6.98
CA ALA A 25 -3.39 -11.30 -6.20
C ALA A 25 -2.08 -10.58 -5.91
N VAL A 26 -2.13 -9.27 -5.69
CA VAL A 26 -1.00 -8.48 -5.19
C VAL A 26 -1.49 -7.38 -4.24
N GLY A 27 -0.70 -7.13 -3.19
CA GLY A 27 -1.05 -6.18 -2.12
C GLY A 27 -0.26 -4.88 -2.17
N ILE A 28 -0.86 -3.82 -1.63
CA ILE A 28 -0.19 -2.54 -1.34
C ILE A 28 -0.31 -2.21 0.15
N THR A 29 0.79 -1.80 0.76
CA THR A 29 0.88 -1.44 2.19
C THR A 29 1.83 -0.26 2.36
N ASP A 30 1.48 0.91 1.83
CA ASP A 30 2.35 2.10 1.89
C ASP A 30 2.50 2.63 3.33
N HIS A 31 3.59 3.34 3.59
CA HIS A 31 3.93 3.96 4.87
C HIS A 31 2.94 5.06 5.26
N GLY A 32 2.10 4.79 6.27
CA GLY A 32 1.23 5.78 6.89
C GLY A 32 0.21 6.45 5.97
N ASN A 33 0.02 5.93 4.74
CA ASN A 33 -0.91 6.50 3.77
C ASN A 33 -1.51 5.43 2.85
N MET A 34 -2.56 5.83 2.12
CA MET A 34 -3.24 4.98 1.12
C MET A 34 -3.41 5.71 -0.23
N HIS A 35 -2.52 6.64 -0.57
CA HIS A 35 -2.66 7.43 -1.80
C HIS A 35 -2.62 6.55 -3.06
N GLY A 36 -1.90 5.43 -3.01
CA GLY A 36 -1.80 4.46 -4.10
C GLY A 36 -3.01 3.53 -4.26
N ALA A 37 -3.99 3.56 -3.36
CA ALA A 37 -5.07 2.57 -3.34
C ALA A 37 -5.89 2.54 -4.64
N TYR A 38 -6.25 3.72 -5.17
CA TYR A 38 -7.05 3.81 -6.40
C TYR A 38 -6.28 3.37 -7.64
N GLU A 39 -5.01 3.81 -7.75
CA GLU A 39 -4.14 3.41 -8.86
C GLU A 39 -3.87 1.90 -8.82
N MET A 40 -3.66 1.33 -7.63
CA MET A 40 -3.47 -0.11 -7.41
C MET A 40 -4.69 -0.89 -7.89
N TYR A 41 -5.88 -0.49 -7.43
CA TYR A 41 -7.12 -1.13 -7.81
C TYR A 41 -7.32 -1.14 -9.33
N THR A 42 -7.18 0.03 -9.96
CA THR A 42 -7.44 0.20 -11.39
C THR A 42 -6.47 -0.63 -12.25
N ASN A 43 -5.17 -0.61 -11.92
CA ASN A 43 -4.17 -1.36 -12.66
C ASN A 43 -4.27 -2.88 -12.44
N CYS A 44 -4.53 -3.33 -11.21
CA CYS A 44 -4.68 -4.75 -10.93
C CYS A 44 -5.90 -5.34 -11.66
N VAL A 45 -7.05 -4.67 -11.59
CA VAL A 45 -8.28 -5.09 -12.28
C VAL A 45 -8.06 -5.15 -13.80
N ALA A 46 -7.39 -4.15 -14.38
CA ALA A 46 -7.08 -4.13 -15.81
C ALA A 46 -6.16 -5.29 -16.25
N ASN A 47 -5.34 -5.83 -15.35
CA ASN A 47 -4.45 -6.97 -15.61
C ASN A 47 -5.02 -8.32 -15.12
N GLY A 48 -6.28 -8.36 -14.66
CA GLY A 48 -6.90 -9.60 -14.17
C GLY A 48 -6.33 -10.11 -12.84
N VAL A 49 -5.61 -9.25 -12.09
CA VAL A 49 -5.04 -9.59 -10.79
C VAL A 49 -5.93 -9.01 -9.68
N LYS A 50 -6.17 -9.78 -8.61
CA LYS A 50 -6.95 -9.29 -7.47
C LYS A 50 -6.14 -8.29 -6.64
N PRO A 51 -6.57 -7.01 -6.50
CA PRO A 51 -5.90 -6.08 -5.62
C PRO A 51 -6.19 -6.39 -4.13
N ILE A 52 -5.18 -6.30 -3.28
CA ILE A 52 -5.32 -6.31 -1.81
C ILE A 52 -4.88 -4.94 -1.28
N ILE A 53 -5.82 -4.15 -0.78
CA ILE A 53 -5.54 -2.80 -0.30
C ILE A 53 -5.28 -2.82 1.20
N GLY A 54 -4.11 -2.31 1.61
CA GLY A 54 -3.71 -2.17 3.00
C GLY A 54 -2.90 -0.90 3.23
N ILE A 55 -2.32 -0.81 4.42
CA ILE A 55 -1.51 0.31 4.90
C ILE A 55 -0.55 -0.21 5.95
N GLU A 56 0.68 0.32 5.97
CA GLU A 56 1.55 0.20 7.13
C GLU A 56 1.26 1.35 8.09
N ALA A 57 0.40 1.09 9.07
CA ALA A 57 -0.03 2.10 10.03
C ALA A 57 1.06 2.34 11.08
N TYR A 58 1.43 3.61 11.30
CA TYR A 58 2.22 4.00 12.45
C TYR A 58 1.33 4.15 13.68
N VAL A 59 1.68 3.47 14.77
CA VAL A 59 0.96 3.49 16.05
C VAL A 59 1.93 3.87 17.15
N THR A 60 1.54 4.80 18.02
CA THR A 60 2.33 5.18 19.19
C THR A 60 2.23 4.10 20.28
N PRO A 61 3.33 3.73 20.94
CA PRO A 61 3.27 2.80 22.07
C PRO A 61 2.59 3.46 23.27
N GLU A 62 1.54 2.80 23.78
CA GLU A 62 0.94 3.01 25.11
C GLU A 62 0.47 4.44 25.47
N THR A 63 0.48 5.38 24.53
CA THR A 63 0.04 6.76 24.73
C THR A 63 -1.28 6.98 24.00
N ALA A 64 -2.33 7.26 24.79
CA ALA A 64 -3.62 7.64 24.22
C ALA A 64 -3.48 8.98 23.49
N ARG A 65 -4.17 9.14 22.35
CA ARG A 65 -4.16 10.39 21.56
C ARG A 65 -4.52 11.64 22.38
N GLN A 66 -5.28 11.47 23.46
CA GLN A 66 -5.72 12.57 24.33
C GLN A 66 -4.77 12.82 25.52
N ASP A 67 -3.76 11.98 25.70
CA ASP A 67 -2.79 12.14 26.78
C ASP A 67 -1.97 13.42 26.58
N LYS A 68 -1.85 14.20 27.67
CA LYS A 68 -1.17 15.49 27.70
C LYS A 68 0.06 15.46 28.62
N SER A 69 0.39 14.32 29.21
CA SER A 69 1.63 14.21 29.98
C SER A 69 2.81 14.52 29.08
N ARG A 70 3.59 15.55 29.43
CA ARG A 70 4.81 15.90 28.71
C ARG A 70 5.87 14.82 28.96
N VAL A 71 6.40 14.25 27.89
CA VAL A 71 7.70 13.56 27.84
C VAL A 71 8.84 14.57 27.89
#